data_AF-A0A2U8WQS5-F1
#
_entry.id   AF-A0A2U8WQS5-F1
#
_cell.length_a   1.000
_cell.length_b   1.000
_cell.length_c   1.000
_cell.angle_alpha   90.00
_cell.angle_beta   90.00
_cell.angle_gamma   90.00
#
_symmetry.space_group_name_H-M   'P 1'
#
loop_
_entity.id
_entity.type
_entity.pdbx_description
1 polymer ?
#
loop_
_entity_poly.entity_id
_entity_poly.type
_entity_poly.pdbx_seq_one_letter_code
_entity_poly.pdbx_strand_id
1 'polypeptide(L)'
;MLNLLSTLVRGAAARAAEDLHDQHAFLILEQQMRDAAAALDDSRRTLARAVAQEAADAKAQGALAGRIADLETRAVAALAGGREDLAAEAAEAIAEMEAEAQALEATRAAYAAEVAALRRAVRQGTRQLAELERGQRIARAAEAVRRLRARRGVGTGSPAALAEAQATLRRLREAQAADAASDEALAIIEGATPASLCERLEEAGFGPRARPSAGRVMERLRAKAETAADAA
;
A
#
# COMPACT_ATOMS: atom_id res chain seq x y z
N MET A 1 -30.87 -35.51 -46.62
CA MET A 1 -30.38 -34.11 -46.62
C MET A 1 -31.01 -33.21 -45.54
N LEU A 2 -32.10 -33.62 -44.85
CA LEU A 2 -32.73 -32.82 -43.77
C LEU A 2 -31.94 -32.78 -42.43
N ASN A 3 -31.02 -33.72 -42.19
CA ASN A 3 -30.19 -33.76 -40.97
C ASN A 3 -29.04 -32.74 -40.96
N LEU A 4 -28.60 -32.25 -42.13
CA LEU A 4 -27.53 -31.23 -42.21
C LEU A 4 -28.06 -29.83 -41.88
N LEU A 5 -29.29 -29.52 -42.29
CA LEU A 5 -29.97 -28.25 -42.00
C LEU A 5 -30.38 -28.13 -40.53
N SER A 6 -30.85 -29.21 -39.88
CA SER A 6 -31.19 -29.17 -38.44
C SER A 6 -29.95 -29.06 -37.53
N THR A 7 -28.81 -29.62 -37.95
CA THR A 7 -27.52 -29.52 -37.24
C THR A 7 -26.92 -28.12 -37.39
N LEU A 8 -27.08 -27.48 -38.54
CA LEU A 8 -26.68 -26.07 -38.74
C LEU A 8 -27.56 -25.09 -37.95
N VAL A 9 -28.87 -25.33 -37.84
CA VAL A 9 -29.78 -24.49 -37.04
C VAL A 9 -29.52 -24.63 -35.53
N ARG A 10 -29.21 -25.84 -35.03
CA ARG A 10 -28.76 -26.04 -33.63
C ARG A 10 -27.38 -25.45 -33.36
N GLY A 11 -26.45 -25.53 -34.32
CA GLY A 11 -25.13 -24.89 -34.23
C GLY A 11 -25.17 -23.36 -34.28
N ALA A 12 -26.14 -22.78 -35.00
CA ALA A 12 -26.38 -21.34 -35.03
C ALA A 12 -27.09 -20.83 -33.76
N ALA A 13 -28.02 -21.59 -33.20
CA ALA A 13 -28.68 -21.26 -31.93
C ALA A 13 -27.73 -21.37 -30.71
N ALA A 14 -26.80 -22.35 -30.72
CA ALA A 14 -25.75 -22.46 -29.69
C ALA A 14 -24.75 -21.29 -29.77
N ARG A 15 -24.31 -20.91 -30.98
CA ARG A 15 -23.45 -19.73 -31.19
C ARG A 15 -24.15 -18.41 -30.83
N ALA A 16 -25.44 -18.27 -31.12
CA ALA A 16 -26.20 -17.08 -30.72
C ALA A 16 -26.39 -16.98 -29.20
N ALA A 17 -26.51 -18.10 -28.50
CA ALA A 17 -26.57 -18.13 -27.04
C ALA A 17 -25.20 -17.86 -26.39
N GLU A 18 -24.11 -18.41 -26.95
CA GLU A 18 -22.73 -18.08 -26.55
C GLU A 18 -22.39 -16.60 -26.83
N ASP A 19 -22.75 -16.06 -28.00
CA ASP A 19 -22.51 -14.66 -28.34
C ASP A 19 -23.30 -13.68 -27.45
N LEU A 20 -24.53 -14.06 -27.03
CA LEU A 20 -25.31 -13.27 -26.06
C LEU A 20 -24.71 -13.36 -24.65
N HIS A 21 -24.30 -14.55 -24.22
CA HIS A 21 -23.65 -14.77 -22.93
C HIS A 21 -22.31 -14.00 -22.85
N ASP A 22 -21.50 -14.03 -23.91
CA ASP A 22 -20.22 -13.32 -24.01
C ASP A 22 -20.41 -11.79 -24.03
N GLN A 23 -21.46 -11.28 -24.68
CA GLN A 23 -21.79 -9.85 -24.65
C GLN A 23 -22.21 -9.38 -23.26
N HIS A 24 -23.03 -10.15 -22.55
CA HIS A 24 -23.41 -9.83 -21.17
C HIS A 24 -22.23 -9.97 -20.20
N ALA A 25 -21.36 -10.98 -20.40
CA ALA A 25 -20.15 -11.15 -19.61
C ALA A 25 -19.18 -9.96 -19.75
N PHE A 26 -19.05 -9.40 -20.95
CA PHE A 26 -18.23 -8.20 -21.18
C PHE A 26 -18.75 -6.97 -20.45
N LEU A 27 -20.06 -6.75 -20.46
CA LEU A 27 -20.70 -5.64 -19.75
C LEU A 27 -20.59 -5.81 -18.22
N ILE A 28 -20.75 -7.02 -17.72
CA ILE A 28 -20.57 -7.34 -16.30
C ILE A 28 -19.13 -7.09 -15.88
N LEU A 29 -18.14 -7.56 -16.65
CA LEU A 29 -16.72 -7.33 -16.38
C LEU A 29 -16.39 -5.83 -16.38
N GLU A 30 -16.91 -5.07 -17.33
CA GLU A 30 -16.75 -3.60 -17.35
C GLU A 30 -17.27 -2.94 -16.09
N GLN A 31 -18.45 -3.35 -15.62
CA GLN A 31 -19.01 -2.81 -14.40
C GLN A 31 -18.18 -3.21 -13.17
N GLN A 32 -17.81 -4.48 -13.06
CA GLN A 32 -16.95 -4.98 -11.98
C GLN A 32 -15.61 -4.26 -11.92
N MET A 33 -15.02 -3.94 -13.07
CA MET A 33 -13.78 -3.16 -13.13
C MET A 33 -13.98 -1.70 -12.67
N ARG A 34 -15.11 -1.05 -13.03
CA ARG A 34 -15.44 0.29 -12.51
C ARG A 34 -15.63 0.27 -11.00
N ASP A 35 -16.34 -0.72 -10.48
CA ASP A 35 -16.59 -0.88 -9.05
C ASP A 35 -15.28 -1.14 -8.29
N ALA A 36 -14.40 -2.00 -8.84
CA ALA A 36 -13.08 -2.25 -8.29
C ALA A 36 -12.18 -1.00 -8.30
N ALA A 37 -12.23 -0.20 -9.38
CA ALA A 37 -11.51 1.07 -9.46
C ALA A 37 -11.99 2.07 -8.41
N ALA A 38 -13.31 2.17 -8.19
CA ALA A 38 -13.88 3.04 -7.16
C ALA A 38 -13.48 2.60 -5.74
N ALA A 39 -13.53 1.30 -5.45
CA ALA A 39 -13.09 0.74 -4.16
C ALA A 39 -11.58 0.97 -3.92
N LEU A 40 -10.76 0.88 -4.98
CA LEU A 40 -9.34 1.18 -4.91
C LEU A 40 -9.06 2.67 -4.64
N ASP A 41 -9.84 3.59 -5.23
CA ASP A 41 -9.72 5.03 -4.94
C ASP A 41 -10.06 5.33 -3.48
N ASP A 42 -11.13 4.74 -2.95
CA ASP A 42 -11.50 4.88 -1.54
C ASP A 42 -10.41 4.32 -0.60
N SER A 43 -9.83 3.18 -0.96
CA SER A 43 -8.69 2.60 -0.23
C SER A 43 -7.47 3.52 -0.25
N ARG A 44 -7.18 4.18 -1.38
CA ARG A 44 -6.09 5.17 -1.48
C ARG A 44 -6.35 6.40 -0.61
N ARG A 45 -7.59 6.89 -0.55
CA ARG A 45 -7.97 8.01 0.33
C ARG A 45 -7.82 7.64 1.81
N THR A 46 -8.23 6.44 2.18
CA THR A 46 -8.08 5.90 3.53
C THR A 46 -6.60 5.80 3.91
N LEU A 47 -5.77 5.23 3.03
CA LEU A 47 -4.32 5.19 3.21
C LEU A 47 -3.72 6.60 3.35
N ALA A 48 -4.12 7.56 2.52
CA ALA A 48 -3.62 8.94 2.61
C ALA A 48 -3.95 9.58 3.95
N ARG A 49 -5.16 9.36 4.48
CA ARG A 49 -5.54 9.82 5.83
C ARG A 49 -4.69 9.17 6.91
N ALA A 50 -4.45 7.86 6.81
CA ALA A 50 -3.64 7.14 7.77
C ALA A 50 -2.17 7.63 7.77
N VAL A 51 -1.58 7.85 6.59
CA VAL A 51 -0.23 8.41 6.48
C VAL A 51 -0.16 9.85 7.02
N ALA A 52 -1.20 10.66 6.80
CA ALA A 52 -1.26 12.01 7.36
C ALA A 52 -1.33 11.99 8.89
N GLN A 53 -2.12 11.07 9.47
CA GLN A 53 -2.21 10.88 10.91
C GLN A 53 -0.87 10.41 11.49
N GLU A 54 -0.22 9.42 10.86
CA GLU A 54 1.12 8.94 11.25
C GLU A 54 2.15 10.08 11.32
N ALA A 55 2.13 10.98 10.33
CA ALA A 55 3.00 12.15 10.29
C ALA A 55 2.66 13.20 11.37
N ALA A 56 1.37 13.39 11.67
CA ALA A 56 0.95 14.27 12.76
C ALA A 56 1.40 13.74 14.13
N ASP A 57 1.24 12.43 14.36
CA ASP A 57 1.67 11.77 15.58
C ASP A 57 3.20 11.81 15.73
N ALA A 58 3.94 11.68 14.62
CA ALA A 58 5.39 11.86 14.60
C ALA A 58 5.81 13.25 15.07
N LYS A 59 5.12 14.28 14.59
CA LYS A 59 5.38 15.66 14.97
C LYS A 59 5.04 15.91 16.44
N ALA A 60 3.93 15.35 16.92
CA ALA A 60 3.53 15.45 18.33
C ALA A 60 4.58 14.80 19.26
N GLN A 61 5.05 13.60 18.91
CA GLN A 61 6.11 12.93 19.66
C GLN A 61 7.42 13.74 19.68
N GLY A 62 7.80 14.33 18.55
CA GLY A 62 8.97 15.21 18.48
C GLY A 62 8.84 16.45 19.37
N ALA A 63 7.66 17.07 19.40
CA ALA A 63 7.39 18.21 20.27
C ALA A 63 7.44 17.84 21.77
N LEU A 64 6.89 16.68 22.14
CA LEU A 64 6.95 16.16 23.51
C LEU A 64 8.40 15.87 23.94
N ALA A 65 9.18 15.21 23.09
CA ALA A 65 10.60 14.96 23.33
C ALA A 65 11.39 16.27 23.51
N GLY A 66 11.09 17.31 22.71
CA GLY A 66 11.69 18.63 22.87
C GLY A 66 11.36 19.29 24.21
N ARG A 67 10.10 19.19 24.67
CA ARG A 67 9.68 19.70 25.98
C ARG A 67 10.35 18.96 27.14
N ILE A 68 10.49 17.65 27.04
CA ILE A 68 11.24 16.84 28.02
C ILE A 68 12.69 17.35 28.08
N ALA A 69 13.37 17.50 26.95
CA ALA A 69 14.76 17.94 26.92
C ALA A 69 14.97 19.36 27.49
N ASP A 70 14.05 20.30 27.21
CA ASP A 70 14.09 21.64 27.81
C ASP A 70 13.91 21.58 29.34
N LEU A 71 12.95 20.80 29.81
CA LEU A 71 12.70 20.65 31.24
C LEU A 71 13.85 19.93 31.96
N GLU A 72 14.47 18.92 31.33
CA GLU A 72 15.68 18.28 31.84
C GLU A 72 16.82 19.29 32.01
N THR A 73 17.04 20.16 31.02
CA THR A 73 18.10 21.18 31.07
C THR A 73 17.88 22.14 32.25
N ARG A 74 16.62 22.57 32.46
CA ARG A 74 16.25 23.43 33.59
C ARG A 74 16.37 22.71 34.94
N ALA A 75 15.99 21.44 35.00
CA ALA A 75 16.10 20.63 36.21
C ALA A 75 17.56 20.44 36.65
N VAL A 76 18.47 20.19 35.69
CA VAL A 76 19.91 20.13 35.96
C VAL A 76 20.44 21.47 36.48
N ALA A 77 20.02 22.58 35.88
CA ALA A 77 20.39 23.91 36.38
C ALA A 77 19.86 24.19 37.79
N ALA A 78 18.66 23.72 38.13
CA ALA A 78 18.09 23.82 39.48
C ALA A 78 18.91 23.00 40.49
N LEU A 79 19.32 21.78 40.14
CA LEU A 79 20.20 20.95 40.98
C LEU A 79 21.55 21.64 41.22
N ALA A 80 22.18 22.18 40.18
CA ALA A 80 23.43 22.94 40.32
C ALA A 80 23.27 24.20 41.19
N GLY A 81 22.08 24.80 41.18
CA GLY A 81 21.72 25.92 42.06
C GLY A 81 21.25 25.53 43.46
N GLY A 82 21.32 24.25 43.84
CA GLY A 82 20.90 23.74 45.17
C GLY A 82 19.38 23.74 45.40
N ARG A 83 18.58 23.93 44.34
CA ARG A 83 17.10 23.91 44.38
C ARG A 83 16.58 22.51 44.09
N GLU A 84 16.83 21.59 45.03
CA GLU A 84 16.35 20.20 44.93
C GLU A 84 14.81 20.10 44.91
N ASP A 85 14.12 21.06 45.54
CA ASP A 85 12.66 21.19 45.50
C ASP A 85 12.14 21.33 44.06
N LEU A 86 12.69 22.29 43.30
CA LEU A 86 12.31 22.52 41.91
C LEU A 86 12.75 21.40 40.98
N ALA A 87 13.89 20.76 41.28
CA ALA A 87 14.35 19.60 40.52
C ALA A 87 13.44 18.38 40.72
N ALA A 88 12.91 18.18 41.93
CA ALA A 88 11.97 17.11 42.21
C ALA A 88 10.64 17.32 41.47
N GLU A 89 10.08 18.53 41.49
CA GLU A 89 8.88 18.87 40.71
C GLU A 89 9.10 18.68 39.20
N ALA A 90 10.27 19.10 38.69
CA ALA A 90 10.62 18.88 37.29
C ALA A 90 10.74 17.39 36.95
N ALA A 91 11.29 16.57 37.85
CA ALA A 91 11.41 15.13 37.65
C ALA A 91 10.05 14.42 37.63
N GLU A 92 9.09 14.85 38.46
CA GLU A 92 7.71 14.35 38.41
C GLU A 92 7.06 14.69 37.06
N ALA A 93 7.14 15.95 36.63
CA ALA A 93 6.60 16.37 35.34
C ALA A 93 7.28 15.66 34.14
N ILE A 94 8.59 15.41 34.20
CA ILE A 94 9.30 14.60 33.19
C ILE A 94 8.78 13.17 33.19
N ALA A 95 8.58 12.55 34.36
CA ALA A 95 8.09 11.19 34.45
C ALA A 95 6.67 11.04 33.85
N GLU A 96 5.80 12.03 34.06
CA GLU A 96 4.48 12.09 33.42
C GLU A 96 4.60 12.21 31.90
N MET A 97 5.40 13.15 31.39
CA MET A 97 5.63 13.33 29.96
C MET A 97 6.29 12.10 29.30
N GLU A 98 7.19 11.41 29.99
CA GLU A 98 7.78 10.16 29.50
C GLU A 98 6.77 9.01 29.46
N ALA A 99 5.84 8.94 30.43
CA ALA A 99 4.75 7.97 30.40
C ALA A 99 3.78 8.24 29.22
N GLU A 100 3.45 9.51 28.97
CA GLU A 100 2.68 9.93 27.79
C GLU A 100 3.40 9.56 26.49
N ALA A 101 4.71 9.82 26.41
CA ALA A 101 5.53 9.49 25.25
C ALA A 101 5.53 7.98 24.96
N GLN A 102 5.63 7.14 26.00
CA GLN A 102 5.56 5.68 25.86
C GLN A 102 4.18 5.20 25.41
N ALA A 103 3.10 5.81 25.93
CA ALA A 103 1.74 5.48 25.51
C ALA A 103 1.49 5.85 24.03
N LEU A 104 2.01 7.01 23.60
CA LEU A 104 1.96 7.45 22.21
C LEU A 104 2.79 6.52 21.31
N GLU A 105 3.99 6.14 21.71
CA GLU A 105 4.85 5.22 20.97
C GLU A 105 4.19 3.86 20.75
N ALA A 106 3.57 3.28 21.79
CA ALA A 106 2.85 2.02 21.67
C ALA A 106 1.68 2.11 20.67
N THR A 107 0.91 3.20 20.73
CA THR A 107 -0.19 3.46 19.78
C THR A 107 0.33 3.62 18.35
N ARG A 108 1.42 4.37 18.16
CA ARG A 108 2.03 4.60 16.84
C ARG A 108 2.60 3.32 16.23
N ALA A 109 3.18 2.43 17.04
CA ALA A 109 3.70 1.15 16.57
C ALA A 109 2.57 0.26 16.00
N ALA A 110 1.44 0.17 16.70
CA ALA A 110 0.26 -0.55 16.21
C ALA A 110 -0.28 0.07 14.90
N TYR A 111 -0.32 1.41 14.84
CA TYR A 111 -0.82 2.14 13.67
C TYR A 111 0.10 2.02 12.44
N ALA A 112 1.43 1.97 12.64
CA ALA A 112 2.40 1.78 11.57
C ALA A 112 2.21 0.44 10.84
N ALA A 113 1.89 -0.62 11.58
CA ALA A 113 1.59 -1.93 10.99
C ALA A 113 0.34 -1.89 10.10
N GLU A 114 -0.70 -1.16 10.52
CA GLU A 114 -1.91 -0.95 9.73
C GLU A 114 -1.64 -0.15 8.45
N VAL A 115 -0.85 0.93 8.54
CA VAL A 115 -0.42 1.72 7.36
C VAL A 115 0.36 0.86 6.39
N ALA A 116 1.29 0.02 6.88
CA ALA A 116 2.06 -0.90 6.04
C ALA A 116 1.15 -1.92 5.32
N ALA A 117 0.16 -2.48 6.04
CA ALA A 117 -0.84 -3.37 5.45
C ALA A 117 -1.68 -2.68 4.37
N LEU A 118 -2.18 -1.46 4.63
CA LEU A 118 -2.94 -0.66 3.66
C LEU A 118 -2.10 -0.33 2.41
N ARG A 119 -0.82 0.02 2.59
CA ARG A 119 0.12 0.24 1.47
C ARG A 119 0.26 -1.01 0.61
N ARG A 120 0.43 -2.18 1.22
CA ARG A 120 0.51 -3.47 0.49
C ARG A 120 -0.78 -3.77 -0.28
N ALA A 121 -1.94 -3.62 0.36
CA ALA A 121 -3.24 -3.87 -0.25
C ALA A 121 -3.52 -2.92 -1.44
N VAL A 122 -3.25 -1.62 -1.29
CA VAL A 122 -3.41 -0.64 -2.38
C VAL A 122 -2.49 -0.94 -3.56
N ARG A 123 -1.23 -1.32 -3.31
CA ARG A 123 -0.30 -1.72 -4.38
C ARG A 123 -0.79 -2.96 -5.12
N GLN A 124 -1.19 -4.00 -4.38
CA GLN A 124 -1.71 -5.23 -4.96
C GLN A 124 -2.97 -4.98 -5.78
N GLY A 125 -3.95 -4.25 -5.23
CA GLY A 125 -5.18 -3.90 -5.94
C GLY A 125 -4.91 -3.07 -7.20
N THR A 126 -3.93 -2.16 -7.16
CA THR A 126 -3.52 -1.39 -8.34
C THR A 126 -2.95 -2.29 -9.44
N ARG A 127 -2.10 -3.27 -9.09
CA ARG A 127 -1.55 -4.24 -10.04
C ARG A 127 -2.65 -5.09 -10.67
N GLN A 128 -3.53 -5.65 -9.85
CA GLN A 128 -4.64 -6.49 -10.30
C GLN A 128 -5.60 -5.73 -11.22
N LEU A 129 -5.94 -4.48 -10.91
CA LEU A 129 -6.78 -3.65 -11.77
C LEU A 129 -6.12 -3.40 -13.13
N ALA A 130 -4.82 -3.08 -13.15
CA ALA A 130 -4.07 -2.88 -14.38
C ALA A 130 -4.00 -4.16 -15.24
N GLU A 131 -3.85 -5.33 -14.61
CA GLU A 131 -3.93 -6.63 -15.30
C GLU A 131 -5.30 -6.87 -15.93
N LEU A 132 -6.39 -6.57 -15.22
CA LEU A 132 -7.76 -6.69 -15.74
C LEU A 132 -7.98 -5.74 -16.92
N GLU A 133 -7.51 -4.49 -16.85
CA GLU A 133 -7.57 -3.52 -17.96
C GLU A 133 -6.80 -3.97 -19.19
N ARG A 134 -5.62 -4.58 -19.00
CA ARG A 134 -4.84 -5.19 -20.08
C ARG A 134 -5.58 -6.37 -20.70
N GLY A 135 -6.07 -7.30 -19.89
CA GLY A 135 -6.83 -8.47 -20.33
C GLY A 135 -8.08 -8.08 -21.13
N GLN A 136 -8.79 -7.06 -20.67
CA GLN A 136 -9.95 -6.52 -21.35
C GLN A 136 -9.62 -5.96 -22.74
N ARG A 137 -8.53 -5.18 -22.88
CA ARG A 137 -8.10 -4.66 -24.19
C ARG A 137 -7.80 -5.78 -25.18
N ILE A 138 -7.14 -6.84 -24.73
CA ILE A 138 -6.79 -8.00 -25.57
C ILE A 138 -8.04 -8.79 -25.95
N ALA A 139 -8.95 -9.02 -25.00
CA ALA A 139 -10.21 -9.70 -25.25
C ALA A 139 -11.07 -8.94 -26.28
N ARG A 140 -11.14 -7.60 -26.19
CA ARG A 140 -11.83 -6.75 -27.19
C ARG A 140 -11.19 -6.85 -28.57
N ALA A 141 -9.86 -6.81 -28.65
CA ALA A 141 -9.14 -6.94 -29.91
C ALA A 141 -9.34 -8.33 -30.55
N ALA A 142 -9.33 -9.39 -29.74
CA ALA A 142 -9.62 -10.75 -30.19
C ALA A 142 -11.06 -10.88 -30.71
N GLU A 143 -12.03 -10.30 -30.01
CA GLU A 143 -13.43 -10.28 -30.43
C GLU A 143 -13.64 -9.52 -31.75
N ALA A 144 -12.97 -8.37 -31.93
CA ALA A 144 -12.99 -7.64 -33.20
C ALA A 144 -12.47 -8.49 -34.37
N VAL A 145 -11.37 -9.24 -34.16
CA VAL A 145 -10.83 -10.17 -35.17
C VAL A 145 -11.80 -11.32 -35.45
N ARG A 146 -12.44 -11.89 -34.42
CA ARG A 146 -13.47 -12.94 -34.59
C ARG A 146 -14.64 -12.46 -35.44
N ARG A 147 -15.20 -11.29 -35.12
CA ARG A 147 -16.30 -10.67 -35.87
C ARG A 147 -15.94 -10.43 -37.34
N LEU A 148 -14.72 -9.97 -37.60
CA LEU A 148 -14.25 -9.70 -38.96
C LEU A 148 -14.08 -10.99 -39.78
N ARG A 149 -13.61 -12.09 -39.15
CA ARG A 149 -13.57 -13.43 -39.79
C ARG A 149 -14.97 -13.95 -40.11
N ALA A 150 -15.93 -13.77 -39.20
CA ALA A 150 -17.32 -14.18 -39.43
C ALA A 150 -17.92 -13.48 -40.66
N ARG A 151 -17.71 -12.17 -40.81
CA ARG A 151 -18.18 -11.39 -41.99
C ARG A 151 -17.52 -11.83 -43.31
N ARG A 152 -16.26 -12.26 -43.28
CA ARG A 152 -15.56 -12.81 -44.46
C ARG A 152 -16.20 -14.12 -44.95
N GLY A 153 -16.65 -14.98 -44.04
CA GLY A 153 -17.39 -16.21 -44.37
C GLY A 153 -18.73 -15.95 -45.08
N VAL A 154 -19.29 -14.74 -44.93
CA VAL A 154 -20.54 -14.27 -45.57
C VAL A 154 -20.25 -13.43 -46.84
N GLY A 155 -18.99 -13.41 -47.32
CA GLY A 155 -18.61 -12.74 -48.58
C GLY A 155 -18.45 -11.21 -48.50
N THR A 156 -18.53 -10.61 -47.31
CA THR A 156 -18.54 -9.13 -47.13
C THR A 156 -17.29 -8.57 -46.44
N GLY A 157 -16.31 -9.40 -46.06
CA GLY A 157 -15.14 -9.00 -45.27
C GLY A 157 -13.86 -8.71 -46.08
N SER A 158 -13.30 -7.49 -45.96
CA SER A 158 -12.04 -7.12 -46.61
C SER A 158 -10.81 -7.84 -46.00
N PRO A 159 -9.94 -8.48 -46.82
CA PRO A 159 -8.70 -9.11 -46.35
C PRO A 159 -7.72 -8.16 -45.66
N ALA A 160 -7.63 -6.92 -46.13
CA ALA A 160 -6.70 -5.92 -45.59
C ALA A 160 -7.05 -5.56 -44.14
N ALA A 161 -8.34 -5.32 -43.86
CA ALA A 161 -8.82 -5.02 -42.51
C ALA A 161 -8.54 -6.17 -41.52
N LEU A 162 -8.60 -7.43 -41.99
CA LEU A 162 -8.32 -8.59 -41.14
C LEU A 162 -6.83 -8.71 -40.81
N ALA A 163 -5.96 -8.45 -41.79
CA ALA A 163 -4.52 -8.45 -41.57
C ALA A 163 -4.11 -7.35 -40.58
N GLU A 164 -4.68 -6.15 -40.72
CA GLU A 164 -4.43 -5.03 -39.81
C GLU A 164 -4.89 -5.32 -38.37
N ALA A 165 -6.11 -5.85 -38.19
CA ALA A 165 -6.62 -6.23 -36.88
C ALA A 165 -5.76 -7.32 -36.21
N GLN A 166 -5.25 -8.29 -36.98
CA GLN A 166 -4.33 -9.32 -36.47
C GLN A 166 -2.97 -8.73 -36.08
N ALA A 167 -2.44 -7.77 -36.84
CA ALA A 167 -1.22 -7.06 -36.50
C ALA A 167 -1.37 -6.27 -35.19
N THR A 168 -2.51 -5.58 -35.01
CA THR A 168 -2.84 -4.89 -33.76
C THR A 168 -2.92 -5.86 -32.59
N LEU A 169 -3.62 -6.98 -32.71
CA LEU A 169 -3.69 -7.99 -31.65
C LEU A 169 -2.32 -8.56 -31.27
N ARG A 170 -1.42 -8.78 -32.25
CA ARG A 170 -0.04 -9.21 -31.99
C ARG A 170 0.72 -8.17 -31.16
N ARG A 171 0.68 -6.90 -31.57
CA ARG A 171 1.31 -5.79 -30.83
C ARG A 171 0.80 -5.69 -29.39
N LEU A 172 -0.52 -5.84 -29.17
CA LEU A 172 -1.08 -5.83 -27.81
C LEU A 172 -0.57 -6.98 -26.94
N ARG A 173 -0.40 -8.18 -27.51
CA ARG A 173 0.14 -9.35 -26.78
C ARG A 173 1.63 -9.21 -26.49
N GLU A 174 2.41 -8.68 -27.44
CA GLU A 174 3.82 -8.39 -27.24
C GLU A 174 4.02 -7.37 -26.11
N ALA A 175 3.21 -6.30 -26.10
CA ALA A 175 3.20 -5.33 -25.01
C ALA A 175 2.85 -5.98 -23.65
N GLN A 176 1.86 -6.88 -23.61
CA GLN A 176 1.51 -7.61 -22.38
C GLN A 176 2.66 -8.47 -21.85
N ALA A 177 3.39 -9.14 -22.74
CA ALA A 177 4.54 -9.96 -22.34
C ALA A 177 5.69 -9.11 -21.79
N ALA A 178 5.94 -7.95 -22.40
CA ALA A 178 6.95 -7.00 -21.92
C ALA A 178 6.58 -6.42 -20.54
N ASP A 179 5.32 -6.02 -20.36
CA ASP A 179 4.82 -5.49 -19.08
C ASP A 179 4.90 -6.57 -17.97
N ALA A 180 4.52 -7.83 -18.27
CA ALA A 180 4.59 -8.92 -17.31
C ALA A 180 6.03 -9.20 -16.83
N ALA A 181 7.00 -9.15 -17.75
CA ALA A 181 8.42 -9.28 -17.41
C ALA A 181 8.91 -8.10 -16.54
N SER A 182 8.40 -6.89 -16.79
CA SER A 182 8.69 -5.72 -15.95
C SER A 182 8.09 -5.85 -14.55
N ASP A 183 6.85 -6.33 -14.43
CA ASP A 183 6.16 -6.56 -13.16
C ASP A 183 6.91 -7.63 -12.32
N GLU A 184 7.38 -8.71 -12.95
CA GLU A 184 8.21 -9.74 -12.32
C GLU A 184 9.54 -9.19 -11.81
N ALA A 185 10.23 -8.37 -12.62
CA ALA A 185 11.47 -7.72 -12.22
C ALA A 185 11.28 -6.77 -11.03
N LEU A 186 10.20 -5.99 -11.01
CA LEU A 186 9.85 -5.11 -9.87
C LEU A 186 9.58 -5.91 -8.60
N ALA A 187 8.89 -7.06 -8.69
CA ALA A 187 8.64 -7.92 -7.54
C ALA A 187 9.94 -8.46 -6.92
N ILE A 188 10.91 -8.83 -7.74
CA ILE A 188 12.24 -9.27 -7.30
C ILE A 188 12.98 -8.14 -6.56
N ILE A 189 12.95 -6.92 -7.10
CA ILE A 189 13.61 -5.76 -6.49
C ILE A 189 12.97 -5.40 -5.14
N GLU A 190 11.65 -5.35 -5.07
CA GLU A 190 10.93 -5.02 -3.84
C GLU A 190 11.22 -6.01 -2.71
N GLY A 191 11.29 -7.31 -3.04
CA GLY A 191 11.65 -8.37 -2.10
C GLY A 191 13.09 -8.27 -1.58
N ALA A 192 13.96 -7.50 -2.24
CA ALA A 192 15.37 -7.34 -1.88
C ALA A 192 15.68 -6.06 -1.07
N THR A 193 14.68 -5.22 -0.73
CA THR A 193 14.93 -3.89 -0.12
C THR A 193 15.20 -3.91 1.39
N PRO A 194 16.05 -3.00 1.92
CA PRO A 194 16.43 -2.93 3.35
C PRO A 194 15.26 -2.69 4.33
N ALA A 195 14.18 -2.05 3.88
CA ALA A 195 12.99 -1.84 4.72
C ALA A 195 12.35 -3.16 5.19
N SER A 196 12.47 -4.23 4.38
CA SER A 196 12.02 -5.58 4.77
C SER A 196 12.88 -6.23 5.86
N LEU A 197 14.13 -5.79 6.02
CA LEU A 197 15.04 -6.27 7.07
C LEU A 197 14.71 -5.62 8.41
N CYS A 198 14.37 -4.33 8.42
CA CYS A 198 13.91 -3.63 9.62
C CYS A 198 12.61 -4.24 10.17
N GLU A 199 11.60 -4.48 9.32
CA GLU A 199 10.34 -5.15 9.74
C GLU A 199 10.60 -6.53 10.38
N ARG A 200 11.57 -7.30 9.87
CA ARG A 200 11.94 -8.61 10.42
C ARG A 200 12.72 -8.56 11.74
N LEU A 201 13.52 -7.51 11.95
CA LEU A 201 14.29 -7.33 13.19
C LEU A 201 13.38 -6.89 14.34
N GLU A 202 12.35 -6.10 14.03
CA GLU A 202 11.32 -5.73 14.99
C GLU A 202 10.39 -6.90 15.34
N GLU A 203 9.95 -7.71 14.35
CA GLU A 203 9.19 -8.95 14.59
C GLU A 203 9.98 -9.97 15.43
N ALA A 204 11.30 -10.00 15.30
CA ALA A 204 12.19 -10.85 16.09
C ALA A 204 12.43 -10.33 17.53
N GLY A 205 11.80 -9.21 17.91
CA GLY A 205 11.78 -8.72 19.30
C GLY A 205 13.02 -7.92 19.71
N PHE A 206 13.80 -7.41 18.77
CA PHE A 206 14.93 -6.53 19.09
C PHE A 206 14.45 -5.08 19.31
N GLY A 207 14.28 -4.67 20.57
CA GLY A 207 13.94 -3.30 20.97
C GLY A 207 13.83 -3.12 22.50
N PRO A 208 14.23 -1.97 23.07
CA PRO A 208 14.31 -1.81 24.53
C PRO A 208 12.94 -1.58 25.18
N ARG A 209 12.68 -2.24 26.33
CA ARG A 209 11.51 -1.98 27.19
C ARG A 209 11.92 -1.87 28.66
N ALA A 210 11.80 -0.67 29.22
CA ALA A 210 11.64 -0.45 30.65
C ALA A 210 10.76 0.80 30.88
N ARG A 211 9.81 0.72 31.80
CA ARG A 211 9.01 1.88 32.22
C ARG A 211 9.90 2.91 32.92
N PRO A 212 9.70 4.23 32.70
CA PRO A 212 10.38 5.28 33.42
C PRO A 212 9.71 5.44 34.79
N SER A 213 10.51 5.78 35.80
CA SER A 213 10.04 6.14 37.14
C SER A 213 10.75 7.42 37.57
N ALA A 214 10.09 8.25 38.39
CA ALA A 214 10.68 9.50 38.88
C ALA A 214 12.06 9.28 39.54
N GLY A 215 12.23 8.18 40.28
CA GLY A 215 13.52 7.79 40.84
C GLY A 215 14.61 7.56 39.78
N ARG A 216 14.30 6.87 38.67
CA ARG A 216 15.24 6.69 37.56
C ARG A 216 15.54 7.96 36.80
N VAL A 217 14.54 8.83 36.63
CA VAL A 217 14.75 10.15 36.02
C VAL A 217 15.69 10.98 36.89
N MET A 218 15.48 11.00 38.21
CA MET A 218 16.38 11.67 39.15
C MET A 218 17.81 11.13 39.12
N GLU A 219 17.99 9.81 39.08
CA GLU A 219 19.32 9.20 38.92
C GLU A 219 20.00 9.65 37.61
N ARG A 220 19.26 9.66 36.49
CA ARG A 220 19.76 10.12 35.19
C ARG A 220 20.12 11.61 35.20
N LEU A 221 19.30 12.45 35.84
CA LEU A 221 19.54 13.90 35.94
C LEU A 221 20.75 14.22 36.82
N ARG A 222 20.93 13.52 37.94
CA ARG A 222 22.11 13.66 38.80
C ARG A 222 23.39 13.26 38.07
N ALA A 223 23.38 12.13 37.36
CA ALA A 223 24.51 11.70 36.55
C ALA A 223 24.88 12.74 35.46
N LYS A 224 23.86 13.33 34.80
CA LYS A 224 24.08 14.43 33.84
C LYS A 224 24.67 15.68 34.51
N ALA A 225 24.19 16.05 35.70
CA ALA A 225 24.70 17.21 36.46
C ALA A 225 26.16 17.02 36.90
N GLU A 226 26.52 15.83 37.37
CA GLU A 226 27.91 15.47 37.73
C GLU A 226 28.84 15.55 36.51
N THR A 227 28.44 15.00 35.37
CA THR A 227 29.24 15.12 34.12
C THR A 227 29.36 16.55 33.60
N ALA A 228 28.36 17.41 33.84
CA ALA A 228 28.42 18.82 33.47
C ALA A 228 29.32 19.64 34.42
N ALA A 229 29.40 19.24 35.69
CA ALA A 229 30.30 19.84 36.68
C ALA A 229 31.77 19.45 36.45
N ASP A 230 32.04 18.21 36.01
CA ASP A 230 33.40 17.75 35.67
C ASP A 230 33.93 18.32 34.33
N ALA A 231 33.05 18.79 33.46
CA ALA A 231 33.39 19.36 32.15
C ALA A 231 33.60 20.89 32.17
N ALA A 232 33.31 21.55 33.31
CA ALA A 232 33.42 23.00 33.51
C ALA A 232 34.70 23.35 34.31
#